data_AF-A0A256ZP22-F1
#
_entry.id   AF-A0A256ZP22-F1
#
_cell.length_a   1.000
_cell.length_b   1.000
_cell.length_c   1.000
_cell.angle_alpha   90.00
_cell.angle_beta   90.00
_cell.angle_gamma   90.00
#
_symmetry.space_group_name_H-M   'P 1'
#
loop_
_entity.id
_entity.type
_entity.pdbx_description
1 polymer ?
#
loop_
_entity_poly.entity_id
_entity_poly.type
_entity_poly.pdbx_seq_one_letter_code
_entity_poly.pdbx_strand_id
1 'polypeptide(L)'
;MAQLNIKNIKALSPAILILGIIYLVIGIISIINWCIALANLGKQFYPNLIPGDLGFALVTLTVGASLTTSTYFIMRENIVMHLVSATCGAWLAVGALLIQIMVAAATILDAIIVGDSIDYSIISENLLRSDVIMGCIILPALIYYTSVLRKMVKA
;
A
#
# COMPACT_ATOMS: atom_id res chain seq x y z
N MET A 1 12.15 -28.47 3.21
CA MET A 1 11.49 -27.22 3.64
C MET A 1 11.77 -26.05 2.68
N ALA A 2 13.02 -25.84 2.24
CA ALA A 2 13.38 -24.76 1.29
C ALA A 2 12.61 -24.82 -0.05
N GLN A 3 12.51 -26.01 -0.68
CA GLN A 3 11.80 -26.13 -1.97
C GLN A 3 10.29 -25.89 -1.88
N LEU A 4 9.67 -26.19 -0.73
CA LEU A 4 8.24 -25.90 -0.49
C LEU A 4 7.98 -24.38 -0.44
N ASN A 5 8.88 -23.62 0.20
CA ASN A 5 8.80 -22.16 0.22
C ASN A 5 8.97 -21.55 -1.17
N ILE A 6 9.89 -22.08 -1.97
CA ILE A 6 10.14 -21.58 -3.34
C ILE A 6 8.91 -21.79 -4.23
N LYS A 7 8.26 -22.97 -4.14
CA LYS A 7 7.02 -23.25 -4.88
C LYS A 7 5.90 -22.29 -4.49
N ASN A 8 5.72 -22.04 -3.20
CA ASN A 8 4.70 -21.12 -2.70
C ASN A 8 4.97 -19.67 -3.10
N ILE A 9 6.23 -19.22 -3.08
CA ILE A 9 6.62 -17.88 -3.55
C ILE A 9 6.28 -17.71 -5.04
N LYS A 10 6.62 -18.70 -5.88
CA LYS A 10 6.30 -18.66 -7.32
C LYS A 10 4.77 -18.60 -7.53
N ALA A 11 3.99 -19.35 -6.74
CA ALA A 11 2.53 -19.33 -6.82
C ALA A 11 1.91 -18.00 -6.37
N LEU A 12 2.52 -17.29 -5.40
CA LEU A 12 2.03 -15.98 -4.93
C LEU A 12 2.42 -14.82 -5.85
N SER A 13 3.48 -14.99 -6.67
CA SER A 13 4.00 -13.94 -7.53
C SER A 13 2.98 -13.26 -8.47
N PRO A 14 2.04 -13.95 -9.16
CA PRO A 14 1.05 -13.27 -9.99
C PRO A 14 0.12 -12.35 -9.17
N ALA A 15 -0.26 -12.75 -7.95
CA ALA A 15 -1.08 -11.92 -7.09
C ALA A 15 -0.34 -10.64 -6.68
N ILE A 16 0.96 -10.73 -6.39
CA ILE A 16 1.80 -9.57 -6.09
C ILE A 16 1.95 -8.64 -7.30
N LEU A 17 2.08 -9.19 -8.51
CA LEU A 17 2.11 -8.38 -9.73
C LEU A 17 0.80 -7.61 -9.91
N ILE A 18 -0.35 -8.28 -9.79
CA ILE A 18 -1.67 -7.65 -9.91
C ILE A 18 -1.80 -6.53 -8.87
N LEU A 19 -1.42 -6.80 -7.62
CA LEU A 19 -1.46 -5.80 -6.56
C LEU A 19 -0.56 -4.61 -6.88
N GLY A 20 0.67 -4.86 -7.35
CA GLY A 20 1.59 -3.81 -7.79
C GLY A 20 1.03 -2.93 -8.90
N ILE A 21 0.37 -3.52 -9.90
CA ILE A 21 -0.30 -2.77 -10.97
C ILE A 21 -1.44 -1.91 -10.41
N ILE A 22 -2.26 -2.43 -9.50
CA ILE A 22 -3.34 -1.67 -8.86
C ILE A 22 -2.76 -0.46 -8.10
N TYR A 23 -1.67 -0.66 -7.33
CA TYR A 23 -0.97 0.43 -6.65
C TYR A 23 -0.48 1.51 -7.62
N LEU A 24 0.08 1.12 -8.77
CA LEU A 24 0.53 2.06 -9.80
C LEU A 24 -0.64 2.87 -10.38
N VAL A 25 -1.75 2.21 -10.70
CA VAL A 25 -2.96 2.87 -11.23
C VAL A 25 -3.52 3.86 -10.21
N ILE A 26 -3.65 3.47 -8.95
CA ILE A 26 -4.12 4.35 -7.87
C ILE A 26 -3.19 5.57 -7.71
N GLY A 27 -1.87 5.35 -7.73
CA GLY A 27 -0.89 6.43 -7.65
C GLY A 27 -1.00 7.43 -8.81
N ILE A 28 -1.20 6.93 -10.04
CA ILE A 28 -1.43 7.79 -11.23
C ILE A 28 -2.73 8.60 -11.07
N ILE A 29 -3.83 7.97 -10.64
CA ILE A 29 -5.11 8.65 -10.42
C ILE A 29 -4.94 9.75 -9.35
N SER A 30 -4.19 9.48 -8.28
CA SER A 30 -3.91 10.46 -7.24
C SER A 30 -3.15 11.68 -7.78
N ILE A 31 -2.14 11.48 -8.65
CA ILE A 31 -1.45 12.59 -9.34
C ILE A 31 -2.44 13.40 -10.18
N ILE A 32 -3.31 12.73 -10.94
CA ILE A 32 -4.33 13.41 -11.75
C ILE A 32 -5.26 14.24 -10.86
N ASN A 33 -5.74 13.68 -9.75
CA ASN A 33 -6.58 14.38 -8.78
C ASN A 33 -5.88 15.59 -8.17
N TRP A 34 -4.60 15.44 -7.84
CA TRP A 34 -3.78 16.55 -7.34
C TRP A 34 -3.64 17.66 -8.39
N CYS A 35 -3.39 17.32 -9.66
CA CYS A 35 -3.34 18.29 -10.75
C CYS A 35 -4.68 19.01 -10.97
N ILE A 36 -5.81 18.28 -10.90
CA ILE A 36 -7.16 18.87 -11.01
C ILE A 36 -7.41 19.84 -9.86
N ALA A 37 -7.03 19.46 -8.64
CA ALA A 37 -7.16 20.30 -7.44
C ALA A 37 -6.32 21.58 -7.58
N LEU A 38 -5.06 21.45 -8.03
CA LEU A 38 -4.14 22.56 -8.21
C LEU A 38 -4.63 23.56 -9.27
N ALA A 39 -5.15 23.06 -10.38
CA ALA A 39 -5.68 23.89 -11.47
C ALA A 39 -7.13 24.35 -11.25
N ASN A 40 -7.76 23.94 -10.14
CA ASN A 40 -9.16 24.21 -9.80
C ASN A 40 -10.15 23.81 -10.91
N LEU A 41 -9.87 22.68 -11.59
CA LEU A 41 -10.57 22.25 -12.82
C LEU A 41 -11.86 21.44 -12.56
N GLY A 42 -12.44 21.52 -11.36
CA GLY A 42 -13.71 20.88 -11.02
C GLY A 42 -13.54 19.54 -10.28
N LYS A 43 -14.33 18.53 -10.66
CA LYS A 43 -14.57 17.33 -9.84
C LYS A 43 -13.43 16.30 -9.97
N GLN A 44 -12.87 15.90 -8.82
CA GLN A 44 -11.85 14.86 -8.71
C GLN A 44 -12.44 13.45 -8.94
N PHE A 45 -11.58 12.51 -9.34
CA PHE A 45 -11.95 11.09 -9.52
C PHE A 45 -11.93 10.35 -8.19
N TYR A 46 -13.09 9.85 -7.76
CA TYR A 46 -13.24 9.05 -6.52
C TYR A 46 -12.53 9.65 -5.29
N PRO A 47 -12.80 10.92 -4.92
CA PRO A 47 -12.04 11.66 -3.91
C PRO A 47 -12.04 10.99 -2.52
N ASN A 48 -13.12 10.26 -2.19
CA ASN A 48 -13.22 9.55 -0.91
C ASN A 48 -12.33 8.29 -0.85
N LEU A 49 -11.97 7.71 -2.00
CA LEU A 49 -11.16 6.49 -2.07
C LEU A 49 -9.70 6.78 -2.42
N ILE A 50 -9.47 7.73 -3.34
CA ILE A 50 -8.16 8.10 -3.87
C ILE A 50 -7.95 9.59 -3.63
N PRO A 51 -7.20 9.98 -2.59
CA PRO A 51 -6.95 11.38 -2.29
C PRO A 51 -6.11 12.02 -3.39
N GLY A 52 -6.37 13.28 -3.71
CA GLY A 52 -5.52 14.10 -4.58
C GLY A 52 -4.30 14.64 -3.83
N ASP A 53 -3.51 13.77 -3.21
CA ASP A 53 -2.33 14.13 -2.42
C ASP A 53 -1.04 13.57 -3.03
N LEU A 54 -0.05 14.44 -3.22
CA LEU A 54 1.22 14.07 -3.85
C LEU A 54 2.05 13.12 -2.97
N GLY A 55 1.94 13.24 -1.64
CA GLY A 55 2.61 12.35 -0.69
C GLY A 55 2.06 10.93 -0.79
N PHE A 56 0.74 10.80 -0.78
CA PHE A 56 0.03 9.55 -1.03
C PHE A 56 0.44 8.94 -2.37
N ALA A 57 0.40 9.72 -3.46
CA ALA A 57 0.76 9.26 -4.80
C ALA A 57 2.19 8.70 -4.87
N LEU A 58 3.15 9.42 -4.28
CA LEU A 58 4.54 8.98 -4.25
C LEU A 58 4.70 7.64 -3.53
N VAL A 59 4.04 7.47 -2.38
CA VAL A 59 4.06 6.21 -1.64
C VAL A 59 3.40 5.10 -2.43
N THR A 60 2.21 5.32 -3.01
CA THR A 60 1.48 4.29 -3.79
C THR A 60 2.29 3.85 -5.01
N LEU A 61 2.87 4.80 -5.75
CA LEU A 61 3.72 4.51 -6.90
C LEU A 61 4.97 3.73 -6.51
N THR A 62 5.62 4.11 -5.41
CA THR A 62 6.82 3.42 -4.93
C THR A 62 6.50 1.99 -4.53
N VAL A 63 5.40 1.77 -3.79
CA VAL A 63 4.90 0.42 -3.46
C VAL A 63 4.65 -0.37 -4.74
N GLY A 64 3.88 0.20 -5.67
CA GLY A 64 3.55 -0.45 -6.94
C GLY A 64 4.79 -0.86 -7.72
N ALA A 65 5.75 0.06 -7.87
CA ALA A 65 7.02 -0.21 -8.53
C ALA A 65 7.83 -1.30 -7.82
N SER A 66 7.92 -1.29 -6.48
CA SER A 66 8.62 -2.34 -5.71
C SER A 66 8.00 -3.73 -5.88
N LEU A 67 6.66 -3.82 -5.88
CA LEU A 67 5.95 -5.10 -6.05
C LEU A 67 6.08 -5.63 -7.47
N THR A 68 5.89 -4.79 -8.49
CA THR A 68 6.07 -5.15 -9.90
C THR A 68 7.52 -5.55 -10.18
N THR A 69 8.50 -4.78 -9.70
CA THR A 69 9.93 -5.12 -9.84
C THR A 69 10.28 -6.44 -9.13
N SER A 70 9.63 -6.75 -8.01
CA SER A 70 9.80 -8.04 -7.34
C SER A 70 9.48 -9.20 -8.28
N THR A 71 8.45 -9.04 -9.12
CA THR A 71 8.01 -10.11 -10.02
C THR A 71 8.93 -10.25 -11.23
N TYR A 72 9.60 -9.17 -11.64
CA TYR A 72 10.69 -9.27 -12.61
C TYR A 72 11.85 -10.12 -12.08
N PHE A 73 12.20 -9.99 -10.79
CA PHE A 73 13.26 -10.81 -10.19
C PHE A 73 12.90 -12.29 -10.07
N ILE A 74 11.62 -12.63 -9.80
CA ILE A 74 11.22 -14.05 -9.77
C ILE A 74 11.30 -14.70 -11.15
N MET A 75 11.03 -13.95 -12.23
CA MET A 75 11.18 -14.44 -13.61
C MET A 75 12.65 -14.71 -13.97
N ARG A 76 13.58 -13.97 -13.37
CA ARG A 76 15.04 -14.22 -13.48
C ARG A 76 15.56 -15.27 -12.48
N GLU A 77 14.66 -15.99 -11.82
CA GLU A 77 14.97 -16.97 -10.78
C GLU A 77 15.76 -16.43 -9.58
N ASN A 78 15.80 -15.10 -9.40
CA ASN A 78 16.45 -14.46 -8.26
C ASN A 78 15.45 -14.29 -7.12
N ILE A 79 15.28 -15.36 -6.35
CA ILE A 79 14.31 -15.44 -5.25
C ILE A 79 14.63 -14.45 -4.13
N VAL A 80 15.92 -14.23 -3.86
CA VAL A 80 16.36 -13.32 -2.79
C VAL A 80 15.96 -11.88 -3.13
N MET A 81 16.27 -11.41 -4.34
CA MET A 81 15.86 -10.06 -4.77
C MET A 81 14.35 -9.90 -4.88
N HIS A 82 13.63 -10.95 -5.32
CA HIS A 82 12.16 -10.94 -5.27
C HIS A 82 11.66 -10.70 -3.85
N LEU A 83 12.16 -11.47 -2.88
CA LEU A 83 11.71 -11.39 -1.50
C LEU A 83 12.02 -10.02 -0.89
N VAL A 84 13.22 -9.49 -1.11
CA VAL A 84 13.64 -8.17 -0.59
C VAL A 84 12.80 -7.06 -1.20
N SER A 85 12.61 -7.05 -2.53
CA SER A 85 11.81 -6.03 -3.23
C SER A 85 10.34 -6.07 -2.81
N ALA A 86 9.75 -7.26 -2.73
CA ALA A 86 8.36 -7.43 -2.28
C ALA A 86 8.18 -7.01 -0.82
N THR A 87 9.13 -7.38 0.05
CA THR A 87 9.11 -7.01 1.48
C THR A 87 9.23 -5.50 1.66
N CYS A 88 10.10 -4.83 0.89
CA CYS A 88 10.25 -3.37 0.94
C CYS A 88 8.94 -2.66 0.55
N GLY A 89 8.34 -3.04 -0.59
CA GLY A 89 7.06 -2.48 -1.02
C GLY A 89 5.93 -2.75 -0.01
N ALA A 90 5.87 -3.96 0.54
CA ALA A 90 4.85 -4.32 1.53
C ALA A 90 5.02 -3.58 2.86
N TRP A 91 6.24 -3.32 3.32
CA TRP A 91 6.48 -2.48 4.49
C TRP A 91 6.08 -1.03 4.26
N LEU A 92 6.34 -0.47 3.08
CA LEU A 92 5.89 0.88 2.73
C LEU A 92 4.36 0.98 2.75
N ALA A 93 3.66 -0.01 2.18
CA ALA A 93 2.20 -0.07 2.21
C ALA A 93 1.63 -0.16 3.64
N VAL A 94 2.21 -1.02 4.49
CA VAL A 94 1.79 -1.12 5.90
C VAL A 94 2.16 0.15 6.68
N GLY A 95 3.28 0.80 6.35
CA GLY A 95 3.62 2.11 6.90
C GLY A 95 2.57 3.17 6.57
N ALA A 96 2.10 3.21 5.33
CA ALA A 96 1.02 4.11 4.90
C ALA A 96 -0.29 3.85 5.66
N LEU A 97 -0.68 2.57 5.79
CA LEU A 97 -1.81 2.14 6.62
C LEU A 97 -1.69 2.67 8.07
N LEU A 98 -0.53 2.50 8.71
CA LEU A 98 -0.32 2.93 10.09
C LEU A 98 -0.44 4.45 10.23
N ILE A 99 0.15 5.21 9.31
CA ILE A 99 0.01 6.67 9.28
C ILE A 99 -1.46 7.05 9.18
N GLN A 100 -2.21 6.40 8.31
CA GLN A 100 -3.63 6.73 8.11
C GLN A 100 -4.51 6.38 9.32
N ILE A 101 -4.20 5.28 10.02
CA ILE A 101 -4.84 4.96 11.31
C ILE A 101 -4.52 6.04 12.36
N MET A 102 -3.28 6.52 12.42
CA MET A 102 -2.90 7.62 13.32
C MET A 102 -3.62 8.92 12.98
N VAL A 103 -3.78 9.25 11.69
CA VAL A 103 -4.55 10.41 11.23
C VAL A 103 -6.00 10.29 11.68
N ALA A 104 -6.65 9.13 11.47
CA ALA A 104 -8.01 8.91 11.92
C ALA A 104 -8.16 9.07 13.44
N ALA A 105 -7.23 8.49 14.22
CA ALA A 105 -7.23 8.64 15.68
C ALA A 105 -7.03 10.10 16.12
N ALA A 106 -6.15 10.84 15.44
CA ALA A 106 -5.92 12.25 15.71
C ALA A 106 -7.17 13.09 15.42
N THR A 107 -7.87 12.84 14.32
CA THR A 107 -9.12 13.56 13.98
C THR A 107 -10.23 13.32 15.02
N ILE A 108 -10.36 12.10 15.53
CA ILE A 108 -11.32 11.77 16.59
C ILE A 108 -10.96 12.49 17.89
N LEU A 109 -9.67 12.46 18.26
CA LEU A 109 -9.19 13.12 19.47
C LEU A 109 -9.40 14.64 19.41
N ASP A 110 -9.16 15.25 18.25
CA ASP A 110 -9.37 16.68 18.02
C ASP A 110 -10.85 17.06 18.19
N ALA A 111 -11.76 16.30 17.59
CA ALA A 111 -13.21 16.50 17.76
C ALA A 111 -13.63 16.45 19.25
N ILE A 112 -13.10 15.48 20.01
CA ILE A 112 -13.37 15.35 21.45
C ILE A 112 -12.85 16.57 22.23
N ILE A 113 -11.64 17.06 21.91
CA ILE A 113 -11.03 18.20 22.62
C ILE A 113 -11.77 19.50 22.33
N VAL A 114 -12.17 19.72 21.08
CA VAL A 114 -12.94 20.91 20.66
C VAL A 114 -14.39 20.86 21.17
N GLY A 115 -14.87 19.67 21.57
CA GLY A 115 -16.23 19.45 22.02
C GLY A 115 -17.24 19.36 20.88
N ASP A 116 -16.76 19.02 19.67
CA ASP A 116 -17.60 18.86 18.49
C ASP A 116 -18.21 17.44 18.45
N SER A 117 -19.32 17.29 17.72
CA SER A 117 -19.90 15.96 17.51
C SER A 117 -19.01 15.12 16.61
N ILE A 118 -18.74 13.87 17.01
CA ILE A 118 -17.99 12.93 16.18
C ILE A 118 -18.88 12.52 15.01
N ASP A 119 -18.57 13.03 13.82
CA ASP A 119 -19.26 12.63 12.60
C ASP A 119 -18.73 11.27 12.10
N TYR A 120 -19.64 10.41 11.66
CA TYR A 120 -19.31 9.11 11.09
C TYR A 120 -18.61 9.22 9.72
N SER A 121 -18.64 10.41 9.10
CA SER A 121 -17.89 10.73 7.87
C SER A 121 -16.39 10.46 7.98
N ILE A 122 -15.81 10.55 9.19
CA ILE A 122 -14.41 10.19 9.49
C ILE A 122 -14.07 8.77 9.02
N ILE A 123 -15.01 7.83 9.10
CA ILE A 123 -14.82 6.45 8.66
C ILE A 123 -14.67 6.42 7.13
N SER A 124 -15.56 7.11 6.41
CA SER A 124 -15.51 7.14 4.95
C SER A 124 -14.32 7.91 4.40
N GLU A 125 -13.89 8.97 5.08
CA GLU A 125 -12.81 9.84 4.60
C GLU A 125 -11.41 9.30 4.93
N ASN A 126 -11.27 8.60 6.07
CA ASN A 126 -9.98 8.12 6.52
C ASN A 126 -9.81 6.61 6.44
N LEU A 127 -10.79 5.82 6.88
CA LEU A 127 -10.64 4.35 7.03
C LEU A 127 -11.00 3.58 5.75
N LEU A 128 -11.85 4.12 4.88
CA LEU A 128 -12.14 3.54 3.56
C LEU A 128 -11.16 3.97 2.46
N ARG A 129 -10.11 4.72 2.81
CA ARG A 129 -9.12 5.20 1.86
C ARG A 129 -8.28 4.03 1.33
N SER A 130 -7.84 4.14 0.08
CA SER A 130 -7.19 3.04 -0.64
C SER A 130 -5.88 2.54 0.00
N ASP A 131 -5.12 3.38 0.69
CA ASP A 131 -3.96 3.00 1.52
C ASP A 131 -4.33 2.05 2.67
N VAL A 132 -5.48 2.26 3.31
CA VAL A 132 -5.95 1.37 4.40
C VAL A 132 -6.35 0.02 3.83
N ILE A 133 -7.18 0.03 2.78
CA ILE A 133 -7.67 -1.20 2.15
C ILE A 133 -6.51 -2.02 1.60
N MET A 134 -5.63 -1.39 0.82
CA MET A 134 -4.52 -2.07 0.16
C MET A 134 -3.43 -2.47 1.15
N GLY A 135 -3.22 -1.70 2.22
CA GLY A 135 -2.34 -2.04 3.34
C GLY A 135 -2.82 -3.28 4.08
N CYS A 136 -4.12 -3.39 4.33
CA CYS A 136 -4.73 -4.59 4.92
C CYS A 136 -4.59 -5.82 4.01
N ILE A 137 -4.80 -5.67 2.69
CA ILE A 137 -4.68 -6.76 1.72
C ILE A 137 -3.24 -7.30 1.66
N ILE A 138 -2.23 -6.44 1.76
CA ILE A 138 -0.83 -6.86 1.64
C ILE A 138 -0.22 -7.40 2.93
N LEU A 139 -0.85 -7.14 4.08
CA LEU A 139 -0.34 -7.51 5.40
C LEU A 139 -0.09 -9.02 5.57
N PRO A 140 -0.97 -9.95 5.13
CA PRO A 140 -0.68 -11.38 5.16
C PRO A 140 0.55 -11.76 4.33
N ALA A 141 0.72 -11.15 3.15
CA ALA A 141 1.87 -11.38 2.29
C ALA A 141 3.17 -10.86 2.93
N LEU A 142 3.11 -9.70 3.62
CA LEU A 142 4.24 -9.16 4.37
C LEU A 142 4.71 -10.13 5.47
N ILE A 143 3.79 -10.66 6.28
CA ILE A 143 4.11 -11.61 7.35
C ILE A 143 4.78 -12.86 6.76
N TYR A 144 4.25 -13.38 5.65
CA TYR A 144 4.82 -14.52 4.97
C TYR A 144 6.24 -14.24 4.44
N TYR A 145 6.43 -13.16 3.68
CA TYR A 145 7.71 -12.83 3.08
C TYR A 145 8.80 -12.50 4.10
N THR A 146 8.48 -11.74 5.15
CA THR A 146 9.41 -11.45 6.25
C THR A 146 9.82 -12.72 7.00
N SER A 147 8.88 -13.65 7.22
CA SER A 147 9.16 -14.94 7.85
C SER A 147 10.09 -15.81 7.01
N VAL A 148 9.91 -15.83 5.69
CA VAL A 148 10.80 -16.57 4.78
C VAL A 148 12.17 -15.91 4.69
N LEU A 149 12.24 -14.57 4.61
CA LEU A 149 13.49 -13.82 4.53
C LEU A 149 14.34 -14.06 5.79
N ARG A 150 13.71 -14.00 6.97
CA ARG A 150 14.38 -14.28 8.25
C ARG A 150 14.96 -15.69 8.31
N LYS A 151 14.29 -16.68 7.73
CA LYS A 151 14.80 -18.06 7.67
C LYS A 151 16.01 -18.20 6.74
N MET A 152 16.06 -17.42 5.66
CA MET A 152 17.20 -17.43 4.72
C MET A 152 18.44 -16.74 5.30
N VAL A 153 18.28 -15.68 6.10
CA VAL A 153 19.42 -14.96 6.72
C VAL A 153 20.06 -15.76 7.87
N LYS A 154 19.28 -16.64 8.52
CA LYS A 154 19.77 -17.48 9.63
C LYS A 154 20.37 -18.82 9.18
N ALA A 155 20.27 -19.15 7.89
CA ALA A 155 20.82 -20.38 7.29
C ALA A 155 22.21 -20.10 6.72
#